data_AF-A0A5B9ED33-F1
#
_entry.id   AF-A0A5B9ED33-F1
#
_cell.length_a   1.000
_cell.length_b   1.000
_cell.length_c   1.000
_cell.angle_alpha   90.00
_cell.angle_beta   90.00
_cell.angle_gamma   90.00
#
_symmetry.space_group_name_H-M   'P 1'
#
loop_
_entity.id
_entity.type
_entity.pdbx_description
1 polymer ?
#
loop_
_entity_poly.entity_id
_entity_poly.type
_entity_poly.pdbx_seq_one_letter_code
_entity_poly.pdbx_strand_id
1 'polypeptide(L)'
;MHRRFGLLLLSTMVAVGQNTRTTLPHPDYVPDEKTAEHIAEAVLIAQFGQERVNAQLPLRARIGKNAWLVQGMLKDKEGRPQVGGSFAVWINKHGGCLTVIERMK
;
A
#
# COMPACT_ATOMS: atom_id res chain seq x y z
N MET A 1 -70.10 -13.25 -38.69
CA MET A 1 -70.02 -12.62 -37.35
C MET A 1 -68.73 -13.11 -36.69
N HIS A 2 -67.60 -12.41 -36.88
CA HIS A 2 -66.29 -12.85 -36.36
C HIS A 2 -66.08 -12.36 -34.93
N ARG A 3 -66.08 -13.30 -33.97
CA ARG A 3 -65.72 -13.06 -32.57
C ARG A 3 -64.19 -12.94 -32.48
N ARG A 4 -63.70 -11.71 -32.28
CA ARG A 4 -62.39 -11.48 -31.65
C ARG A 4 -62.54 -11.80 -30.16
N PHE A 5 -61.55 -12.40 -29.51
CA PHE A 5 -61.11 -12.03 -28.15
C PHE A 5 -60.07 -13.03 -27.63
N GLY A 6 -58.97 -12.51 -27.07
CA GLY A 6 -58.13 -13.23 -26.12
C GLY A 6 -56.72 -13.59 -26.60
N LEU A 7 -55.89 -12.60 -26.96
CA LEU A 7 -54.44 -12.80 -26.92
C LEU A 7 -53.99 -12.64 -25.45
N LEU A 8 -53.83 -13.76 -24.73
CA LEU A 8 -53.22 -13.78 -23.39
C LEU A 8 -51.70 -13.65 -23.54
N LEU A 9 -51.18 -12.44 -23.39
CA LEU A 9 -49.74 -12.18 -23.26
C LEU A 9 -49.29 -12.59 -21.85
N LEU A 10 -48.75 -13.81 -21.73
CA LEU A 10 -48.07 -14.29 -20.53
C LEU A 10 -46.73 -13.54 -20.39
N SER A 11 -46.68 -12.55 -19.50
CA SER A 11 -45.46 -11.82 -19.19
C SER A 11 -44.58 -12.68 -18.27
N THR A 12 -43.51 -13.27 -18.82
CA THR A 12 -42.50 -13.98 -18.02
C THR A 12 -41.62 -12.96 -17.31
N MET A 13 -41.86 -12.77 -16.02
CA MET A 13 -41.02 -11.93 -15.16
C MET A 13 -39.69 -12.66 -14.90
N VAL A 14 -38.63 -12.26 -15.61
CA VAL A 14 -37.27 -12.76 -15.36
C VAL A 14 -36.72 -12.04 -14.14
N ALA A 15 -36.59 -12.73 -13.02
CA ALA A 15 -35.90 -12.21 -11.85
C ALA A 15 -34.39 -12.17 -12.13
N VAL A 16 -33.84 -10.97 -12.36
CA VAL A 16 -32.39 -10.77 -12.41
C VAL A 16 -31.88 -10.70 -10.98
N GLY A 17 -31.33 -11.81 -10.48
CA GLY A 17 -30.63 -11.83 -9.20
C GLY A 17 -29.36 -10.99 -9.29
N GLN A 18 -29.32 -9.82 -8.63
CA GLN A 18 -28.09 -9.06 -8.49
C GLN A 18 -27.18 -9.78 -7.49
N ASN A 19 -26.15 -10.45 -8.01
CA ASN A 19 -25.08 -11.03 -7.22
C ASN A 19 -24.11 -9.90 -6.81
N THR A 20 -24.49 -9.11 -5.80
CA THR A 20 -23.54 -8.22 -5.13
C THR A 20 -22.60 -9.08 -4.30
N ARG A 21 -21.54 -9.59 -4.95
CA ARG A 21 -20.36 -10.04 -4.22
C ARG A 21 -19.82 -8.82 -3.48
N THR A 22 -20.11 -8.72 -2.19
CA THR A 22 -19.40 -7.82 -1.30
C THR A 22 -17.95 -8.30 -1.31
N THR A 23 -17.14 -7.73 -2.21
CA THR A 23 -15.69 -7.92 -2.17
C THR A 23 -15.25 -7.28 -0.87
N LEU A 24 -15.00 -8.11 0.14
CA LEU A 24 -14.26 -7.68 1.31
C LEU A 24 -13.00 -6.96 0.79
N PRO A 25 -12.67 -5.77 1.33
CA PRO A 25 -11.44 -5.09 0.93
C PRO A 25 -10.31 -6.10 1.07
N HIS A 26 -9.55 -6.31 0.00
CA HIS A 26 -8.36 -7.16 0.09
C HIS A 26 -7.49 -6.59 1.19
N PRO A 27 -7.00 -7.41 2.13
CA PRO A 27 -6.09 -6.92 3.15
C PRO A 27 -4.88 -6.28 2.46
N ASP A 28 -4.45 -5.13 2.97
CA ASP A 28 -3.26 -4.45 2.48
C ASP A 28 -2.07 -5.43 2.51
N TYR A 29 -1.33 -5.50 1.41
CA TYR A 29 -0.13 -6.33 1.29
C TYR A 29 0.93 -5.96 2.34
N VAL A 30 1.01 -4.66 2.69
CA VAL A 30 1.84 -4.15 3.78
C VAL A 30 0.93 -3.51 4.83
N PRO A 31 0.38 -4.33 5.74
CA PRO A 31 -0.76 -3.93 6.58
C PRO A 31 -0.38 -3.00 7.73
N ASP A 32 0.88 -2.99 8.17
CA ASP A 32 1.32 -2.25 9.34
C ASP A 32 2.74 -1.68 9.21
N GLU A 33 3.05 -0.76 10.14
CA GLU A 33 4.33 -0.05 10.23
C GLU A 33 5.51 -1.00 10.38
N LYS A 34 5.37 -2.06 11.19
CA LYS A 34 6.47 -2.97 11.49
C LYS A 34 6.83 -3.83 10.29
N THR A 35 5.82 -4.25 9.53
CA THR A 35 6.01 -4.93 8.24
C THR A 35 6.71 -4.01 7.25
N ALA A 36 6.30 -2.73 7.18
CA ALA A 36 6.97 -1.75 6.33
C ALA A 36 8.44 -1.52 6.74
N GLU A 37 8.74 -1.43 8.04
CA GLU A 37 10.09 -1.28 8.58
C GLU A 37 11.00 -2.45 8.18
N HIS A 38 10.54 -3.70 8.32
CA HIS A 38 11.32 -4.87 7.91
C HIS A 38 11.56 -4.93 6.40
N ILE A 39 10.55 -4.60 5.58
CA ILE A 39 10.70 -4.53 4.12
C ILE A 39 11.74 -3.48 3.74
N ALA A 40 11.64 -2.29 4.33
CA ALA A 40 12.59 -1.21 4.08
C ALA A 40 14.02 -1.60 4.50
N GLU A 41 14.19 -2.22 5.66
CA GLU A 41 15.50 -2.70 6.13
C GLU A 41 16.13 -3.65 5.10
N ALA A 42 15.41 -4.69 4.68
CA ALA A 42 15.91 -5.66 3.70
C ALA A 42 16.32 -4.99 2.37
N VAL A 43 15.49 -4.09 1.86
CA VAL A 43 15.71 -3.40 0.57
C VAL A 43 16.87 -2.42 0.66
N LEU A 44 16.95 -1.64 1.74
CA LEU A 44 18.03 -0.68 1.94
C LEU A 44 19.37 -1.38 2.16
N ILE A 45 19.40 -2.51 2.88
CA ILE A 45 20.62 -3.31 3.05
C ILE A 45 21.07 -3.86 1.69
N ALA A 46 20.14 -4.39 0.89
CA ALA A 46 20.46 -4.91 -0.44
C ALA A 46 21.04 -3.81 -1.36
N GLN A 47 20.53 -2.59 -1.28
CA GLN A 47 20.96 -1.47 -2.13
C GLN A 47 22.27 -0.81 -1.65
N PHE A 48 22.39 -0.56 -0.35
CA PHE A 48 23.45 0.30 0.21
C PHE A 48 24.44 -0.43 1.12
N GLY A 49 24.17 -1.69 1.46
CA GLY A 49 24.98 -2.51 2.36
C GLY A 49 24.61 -2.32 3.84
N GLN A 50 24.80 -3.38 4.62
CA GLN A 50 24.41 -3.47 6.03
C GLN A 50 25.01 -2.34 6.90
N GLU A 51 26.30 -2.08 6.76
CA GLU A 51 27.02 -1.11 7.59
C GLU A 51 26.41 0.30 7.46
N ARG A 52 26.13 0.72 6.23
CA ARG A 52 25.57 2.05 5.94
C ARG A 52 24.15 2.21 6.43
N VAL A 53 23.35 1.14 6.38
CA VAL A 53 21.97 1.15 6.90
C VAL A 53 21.95 1.14 8.42
N ASN A 54 22.81 0.34 9.06
CA ASN A 54 22.93 0.28 10.52
C ASN A 54 23.30 1.64 11.13
N ALA A 55 24.10 2.44 10.44
CA ALA A 55 24.45 3.80 10.86
C ALA A 55 23.26 4.77 10.92
N GLN A 56 22.12 4.42 10.31
CA GLN A 56 20.92 5.26 10.25
C GLN A 56 19.76 4.71 11.09
N LEU A 57 20.00 3.66 11.89
CA LEU A 57 18.98 3.08 12.75
C LEU A 57 18.57 4.05 13.89
N PRO A 58 17.31 3.99 14.33
CA PRO A 58 16.25 3.12 13.84
C PRO A 58 15.64 3.62 12.51
N LEU A 59 15.27 2.68 11.64
CA LEU A 59 14.34 2.98 10.55
C LEU A 59 12.94 3.14 11.14
N ARG A 60 12.21 4.17 10.71
CA ARG A 60 10.85 4.45 11.22
C ARG A 60 9.87 4.60 10.08
N ALA A 61 8.78 3.83 10.14
CA ALA A 61 7.66 4.03 9.25
C ALA A 61 6.83 5.26 9.67
N ARG A 62 6.36 6.00 8.67
CA ARG A 62 5.39 7.08 8.79
C ARG A 62 4.23 6.78 7.84
N ILE A 63 3.01 6.89 8.36
CA ILE A 63 1.81 6.61 7.58
C ILE A 63 1.54 7.73 6.56
N GLY A 64 1.48 7.35 5.28
CA GLY A 64 0.85 8.12 4.22
C GLY A 64 -0.52 7.52 3.85
N LYS A 65 -1.28 8.18 2.97
CA LYS A 65 -2.63 7.75 2.59
C LYS A 65 -2.64 6.31 2.04
N ASN A 66 -1.82 6.06 1.01
CA ASN A 66 -1.75 4.77 0.29
C ASN A 66 -0.37 4.09 0.36
N ALA A 67 0.56 4.68 1.11
CA ALA A 67 1.94 4.21 1.19
C ALA A 67 2.54 4.45 2.57
N TRP A 68 3.55 3.65 2.92
CA TRP A 68 4.46 3.88 4.03
C TRP A 68 5.68 4.64 3.54
N LEU A 69 6.06 5.71 4.23
CA LEU A 69 7.40 6.26 4.13
C LEU A 69 8.23 5.67 5.25
N VAL A 70 9.26 4.90 4.93
CA VAL A 70 10.21 4.41 5.92
C VAL A 70 11.52 5.14 5.71
N GLN A 71 12.04 5.76 6.77
CA GLN A 71 13.28 6.54 6.70
C GLN A 71 14.18 6.27 7.90
N GLY A 72 15.49 6.33 7.64
CA GLY A 72 16.50 6.35 8.69
C GLY A 72 16.71 7.74 9.29
N MET A 73 17.51 7.80 10.36
CA MET A 73 17.92 9.03 11.03
C MET A 73 19.44 9.13 11.05
N LEU A 74 19.98 10.18 10.42
CA LEU A 74 21.38 10.56 10.62
C LEU A 74 21.50 11.46 11.84
N LYS A 75 22.62 11.36 12.54
CA LYS A 75 22.98 12.27 13.63
C LYS A 75 24.18 13.12 13.21
N ASP A 76 24.16 14.39 13.59
CA ASP A 76 25.32 15.27 13.43
C ASP A 76 26.43 14.94 14.44
N LYS A 77 27.55 15.69 14.39
CA LYS A 77 28.70 15.48 15.28
C LYS A 77 28.35 15.68 16.75
N GLU A 78 27.28 16.45 17.01
CA GLU A 78 26.74 16.74 18.33
C GLU A 78 25.64 15.75 18.75
N GLY A 79 25.36 14.71 17.93
CA GLY A 79 24.38 13.67 18.21
C GLY A 79 22.93 14.06 17.94
N ARG A 80 22.67 15.22 17.35
CA ARG A 80 21.32 15.73 17.05
C ARG A 80 20.83 15.17 15.72
N PRO A 81 19.51 14.95 15.54
CA PRO A 81 18.96 14.51 14.26
C PRO A 81 19.33 15.49 13.14
N GLN A 82 20.00 14.99 12.11
CA GLN A 82 20.32 15.73 10.90
C GLN A 82 19.13 15.69 9.94
N VAL A 83 18.78 16.84 9.36
CA VAL A 83 17.75 16.95 8.32
C VAL A 83 18.38 16.64 6.97
N GLY A 84 17.79 15.70 6.24
CA GLY A 84 18.25 15.30 4.91
C GLY A 84 19.39 14.29 4.91
N GLY A 85 19.70 13.73 3.74
CA GLY A 85 20.80 12.78 3.55
C GLY A 85 20.57 11.36 4.05
N SER A 86 19.47 11.08 4.77
CA SER A 86 19.11 9.71 5.15
C SER A 86 18.46 8.95 4.00
N PHE A 87 18.59 7.62 4.05
CA PHE A 87 17.90 6.72 3.13
C PHE A 87 16.42 6.66 3.48
N ALA A 88 15.60 6.55 2.45
CA ALA A 88 14.17 6.36 2.62
C ALA A 88 13.59 5.47 1.52
N VAL A 89 12.45 4.84 1.82
CA VAL A 89 11.71 3.99 0.89
C VAL A 89 10.22 4.32 1.01
N TRP A 90 9.57 4.55 -0.12
CA TRP A 90 8.11 4.52 -0.21
C TRP A 90 7.65 3.09 -0.51
N ILE A 91 6.65 2.62 0.23
CA ILE A 91 6.09 1.27 0.10
C ILE A 91 4.59 1.39 -0.11
N ASN A 92 4.07 0.97 -1.26
CA ASN A 92 2.63 0.96 -1.50
C ASN A 92 1.94 -0.07 -0.59
N LYS A 93 0.90 0.35 0.15
CA LYS A 93 0.19 -0.52 1.10
C LYS A 93 -0.51 -1.69 0.43
N HIS A 94 -1.13 -1.45 -0.73
CA HIS A 94 -2.01 -2.40 -1.38
C HIS A 94 -1.24 -3.39 -2.27
N GLY A 95 -0.21 -2.91 -2.98
CA GLY A 95 0.54 -3.71 -3.95
C GLY A 95 1.97 -4.06 -3.56
N GLY A 96 2.49 -3.51 -2.45
CA GLY A 96 3.86 -3.75 -2.00
C GLY A 96 4.95 -3.13 -2.88
N CYS A 97 4.60 -2.42 -3.95
CA CYS A 97 5.56 -1.75 -4.83
C CYS A 97 6.42 -0.75 -4.05
N LEU A 98 7.72 -0.73 -4.35
CA LEU A 98 8.74 0.02 -3.63
C LEU A 98 9.33 1.12 -4.51
N THR A 99 9.59 2.29 -3.90
CA THR A 99 10.40 3.35 -4.49
C THR A 99 11.49 3.75 -3.50
N VAL A 100 12.74 3.39 -3.79
CA VAL A 100 13.90 3.78 -2.96
C VAL A 100 14.28 5.22 -3.28
N ILE A 101 14.51 6.03 -2.25
CA ILE A 101 14.89 7.44 -2.36
C ILE A 101 16.38 7.54 -2.08
N GLU A 102 17.16 7.87 -3.12
CA GLU A 102 18.62 7.95 -3.02
C GLU A 102 19.12 9.27 -2.40
N ARG A 103 18.31 10.34 -2.45
CA ARG A 103 18.59 11.63 -1.78
C ARG A 103 17.30 12.34 -1.35
N MET A 104 17.01 12.36 -0.06
CA MET A 104 16.09 13.35 0.50
C MET A 104 16.82 14.69 0.63
N LYS A 105 16.39 15.68 -0.15
CA LYS A 105 16.80 17.08 -0.04
C LYS A 105 16.06 17.77 1.10
#